data_AF-A0A8T6TR02-F1
#
_entry.id   AF-A0A8T6TR02-F1
#
_cell.length_a   1.000
_cell.length_b   1.000
_cell.length_c   1.000
_cell.angle_alpha   90.00
_cell.angle_beta   90.00
_cell.angle_gamma   90.00
#
_symmetry.space_group_name_H-M   'P 1'
#
loop_
_entity.id
_entity.type
_entity.pdbx_description
1 polymer ?
#
loop_
_entity_poly.entity_id
_entity_poly.type
_entity_poly.pdbx_seq_one_letter_code
_entity_poly.pdbx_strand_id
1 'polypeptide(L)'
;MGEVGHSFWPAPVYAMGWLGYRWREANEETRQDWGDEVFFFTAVGGNVGRWGYKVDFEGFWGDTPILEGIPVETARRRLLTLTPYVSYQIGPGGAQAGVRFTLTGRNMPAGPALTLGYFTRWSVLGAGGG
;
A
#
# COMPACT_ATOMS: atom_id res chain seq x y z
N MET A 1 -8.96 -9.17 -5.58
CA MET A 1 -8.57 -8.40 -4.39
C MET A 1 -9.78 -8.26 -3.49
N GLY A 2 -9.58 -8.33 -2.18
CA GLY A 2 -10.60 -8.00 -1.19
C GLY A 2 -10.12 -6.85 -0.31
N GLU A 3 -11.04 -5.97 0.08
CA GLU A 3 -10.77 -4.80 0.93
C GLU A 3 -11.72 -4.78 2.12
N VAL A 4 -11.22 -4.34 3.28
CA VAL A 4 -11.99 -4.16 4.50
C VAL A 4 -11.56 -2.89 5.20
N GLY A 5 -12.54 -2.21 5.81
CA GLY A 5 -12.32 -1.03 6.64
C GLY A 5 -13.24 -1.06 7.85
N HIS A 6 -12.73 -0.60 8.99
CA HIS A 6 -13.49 -0.51 10.23
C HIS A 6 -13.16 0.79 10.96
N SER A 7 -14.22 1.49 11.38
CA SER A 7 -14.14 2.66 12.25
C SER A 7 -14.44 2.22 13.68
N PHE A 8 -13.59 2.59 14.64
CA PHE A 8 -13.74 2.26 16.06
C PHE A 8 -14.51 3.34 16.82
N TRP A 9 -15.48 3.99 16.17
CA TRP A 9 -16.28 5.04 16.80
C TRP A 9 -16.89 4.53 18.13
N PRO A 10 -16.86 5.32 19.22
CA PRO A 10 -16.54 6.76 19.28
C PRO A 10 -15.05 7.10 19.36
N ALA A 11 -14.14 6.12 19.46
CA ALA A 11 -12.72 6.43 19.36
C ALA A 11 -12.41 6.93 17.93
N PRO A 12 -11.64 8.03 17.77
CA PRO A 12 -11.30 8.59 16.46
C PRO A 12 -10.18 7.78 15.78
N VAL A 13 -10.34 6.45 15.75
CA VAL A 13 -9.38 5.46 15.25
C VAL A 13 -10.08 4.62 14.19
N TYR A 14 -9.33 4.21 13.18
CA TYR A 14 -9.77 3.28 12.14
C TYR A 14 -8.67 2.27 11.81
N ALA A 15 -9.09 1.15 11.25
CA ALA A 15 -8.21 0.21 10.58
C ALA A 15 -8.77 -0.08 9.18
N MET A 16 -7.89 -0.28 8.21
CA MET A 16 -8.27 -0.70 6.87
C MET A 16 -7.19 -1.58 6.25
N GLY A 17 -7.54 -2.33 5.24
CA GLY A 17 -6.56 -3.09 4.49
C GLY A 17 -7.16 -3.82 3.32
N TRP A 18 -6.28 -4.33 2.47
CA TRP A 18 -6.65 -5.18 1.35
C TRP A 18 -5.62 -6.27 1.15
N LEU A 19 -6.07 -7.36 0.52
CA LEU A 19 -5.24 -8.48 0.10
C LEU A 19 -5.54 -8.78 -1.36
N GLY A 20 -4.47 -8.97 -2.13
CA GLY A 20 -4.49 -9.23 -3.55
C GLY A 20 -3.66 -10.45 -3.92
N TYR A 21 -4.11 -11.11 -4.99
CA TYR A 21 -3.36 -12.12 -5.72
C TYR A 21 -3.31 -11.66 -7.17
N ARG A 22 -2.14 -11.77 -7.79
CA ARG A 22 -1.93 -11.50 -9.21
C ARG A 22 -1.44 -12.79 -9.85
N TRP A 23 -2.33 -13.39 -10.63
CA TRP A 23 -2.00 -14.47 -11.54
C TRP A 23 -1.35 -13.90 -12.79
N ARG A 24 -0.23 -14.49 -13.21
CA ARG A 24 0.44 -14.17 -14.46
C ARG A 24 0.43 -15.38 -15.38
N GLU A 25 -0.11 -15.18 -16.58
CA GLU A 25 -0.01 -16.17 -17.63
C GLU A 25 1.40 -16.15 -18.24
N ALA A 26 1.82 -17.29 -18.77
CA ALA A 26 3.06 -17.40 -19.51
C ALA A 26 3.02 -16.47 -20.72
N ASN A 27 4.09 -15.69 -20.90
CA ASN A 27 4.24 -14.84 -22.07
C ASN A 27 5.15 -15.53 -23.07
N GLU A 28 4.63 -15.94 -24.22
CA GLU A 28 5.38 -16.66 -25.26
C GLU A 28 6.42 -15.78 -25.99
N GLU A 29 6.31 -14.46 -25.89
CA GLU A 29 7.24 -13.51 -26.52
C GLU A 29 8.55 -13.32 -25.73
N THR A 30 8.62 -13.86 -24.50
CA THR A 30 9.79 -13.78 -23.64
C THR A 30 10.04 -15.13 -22.96
N ARG A 31 11.30 -15.41 -22.64
CA ARG A 31 11.66 -16.61 -21.85
C ARG A 31 11.70 -16.33 -20.35
N GLN A 32 11.07 -15.23 -19.94
CA GLN A 32 11.01 -14.79 -18.57
C GLN A 32 9.61 -14.96 -18.02
N ASP A 33 9.49 -15.87 -17.04
CA ASP A 33 8.32 -16.00 -16.20
C ASP A 33 8.64 -15.43 -14.82
N TRP A 34 7.81 -14.49 -14.36
CA TRP A 34 7.96 -13.87 -13.05
C TRP A 34 7.20 -14.61 -11.94
N GLY A 35 6.33 -15.55 -12.33
CA GLY A 35 5.44 -16.27 -11.43
C GLY A 35 4.34 -15.40 -10.84
N ASP A 36 3.53 -16.03 -10.00
CA ASP A 36 2.40 -15.38 -9.35
C ASP A 36 2.84 -14.58 -8.12
N GLU A 37 2.00 -13.63 -7.73
CA GLU A 37 2.33 -12.67 -6.68
C GLU A 37 1.17 -12.46 -5.71
N VAL A 38 1.47 -12.50 -4.41
CA VAL A 38 0.57 -12.09 -3.32
C VAL A 38 1.03 -10.73 -2.81
N PHE A 39 0.09 -9.82 -2.59
CA PHE A 39 0.39 -8.48 -2.10
C PHE A 39 -0.71 -8.01 -1.14
N PHE A 40 -0.34 -7.25 -0.12
CA PHE A 40 -1.29 -6.72 0.85
C PHE A 40 -0.95 -5.30 1.27
N PHE A 41 -1.95 -4.64 1.82
CA PHE A 41 -1.82 -3.40 2.55
C PHE A 41 -2.67 -3.46 3.81
N THR A 42 -2.17 -2.89 4.89
CA THR A 42 -2.96 -2.61 6.08
C THR A 42 -2.53 -1.29 6.68
N ALA A 43 -3.48 -0.56 7.25
CA ALA A 43 -3.22 0.70 7.92
C ALA A 43 -4.08 0.84 9.16
N VAL A 44 -3.50 1.42 10.19
CA VAL A 44 -4.20 1.88 11.39
C VAL A 44 -3.91 3.36 11.54
N GLY A 45 -4.95 4.16 11.78
CA GLY A 45 -4.78 5.59 11.93
C GLY A 45 -5.90 6.22 12.73
N GLY A 46 -5.76 7.52 12.98
CA GLY A 46 -6.73 8.27 13.75
C GLY A 46 -6.45 9.76 13.71
N ASN A 47 -7.29 10.52 14.41
CA ASN A 47 -7.17 11.97 14.51
C ASN A 47 -7.30 12.45 15.95
N VAL A 48 -6.57 13.52 16.28
CA VAL A 48 -6.68 14.29 17.51
C VAL A 48 -6.71 15.78 17.15
N GLY A 49 -7.90 16.38 17.22
CA GLY A 49 -8.12 17.73 16.72
C GLY A 49 -7.78 17.82 15.23
N ARG A 50 -6.88 18.75 14.86
CA ARG A 50 -6.41 18.94 13.47
C ARG A 50 -5.29 17.99 13.06
N TRP A 51 -4.72 17.25 14.01
CA TRP A 51 -3.62 16.32 13.76
C TRP A 51 -4.17 14.93 13.44
N GLY A 52 -3.59 14.28 12.44
CA GLY A 52 -3.82 12.88 12.14
C GLY A 52 -2.53 12.08 12.24
N TYR A 53 -2.68 10.80 12.52
CA TYR A 53 -1.60 9.83 12.50
C TYR A 53 -2.07 8.59 11.75
N LYS A 54 -1.14 7.91 11.09
CA LYS A 54 -1.39 6.64 10.42
C LYS A 54 -0.10 5.85 10.38
N VAL A 55 -0.17 4.55 10.58
CA VAL A 55 0.92 3.63 10.27
C VAL A 55 0.37 2.64 9.26
N ASP A 56 1.07 2.47 8.14
CA ASP A 56 0.76 1.41 7.20
C ASP A 56 1.85 0.34 7.14
N PHE A 57 1.42 -0.83 6.67
CA PHE A 57 2.27 -1.93 6.26
C PHE A 57 1.86 -2.33 4.85
N GLU A 58 2.85 -2.45 3.97
CA GLU A 58 2.66 -2.95 2.62
C GLU A 58 3.58 -4.15 2.42
N GLY A 59 3.02 -5.22 1.85
CA GLY A 59 3.72 -6.47 1.66
C GLY A 59 3.56 -7.00 0.25
N PHE A 60 4.62 -7.62 -0.26
CA PHE A 60 4.66 -8.21 -1.59
C PHE A 60 5.54 -9.47 -1.57
N TRP A 61 5.03 -10.57 -2.11
CA TRP A 61 5.75 -11.83 -2.30
C TRP A 61 5.45 -12.35 -3.69
N GLY A 62 6.49 -12.48 -4.50
CA GLY A 62 6.43 -13.19 -5.78
C GLY A 62 7.00 -14.60 -5.66
N ASP A 63 6.56 -15.47 -6.56
CA ASP A 63 7.16 -16.78 -6.77
C ASP A 63 8.60 -16.71 -7.29
N THR A 64 9.23 -17.88 -7.37
CA THR A 64 10.57 -17.99 -7.98
C THR A 64 10.46 -17.79 -9.48
N PRO A 65 11.07 -16.74 -10.04
CA PRO A 65 11.01 -16.52 -11.48
C PRO A 65 11.79 -17.60 -12.23
N ILE A 66 11.33 -17.91 -13.43
CA ILE A 66 12.01 -18.78 -14.39
C ILE A 66 12.59 -17.89 -15.47
N LEU A 67 13.93 -17.86 -15.58
CA LEU A 67 14.65 -17.07 -16.56
C LEU A 67 15.34 -18.01 -17.53
N GLU A 68 15.02 -17.93 -18.82
CA GLU A 68 15.59 -18.83 -19.84
C GLU A 68 15.36 -20.32 -19.52
N GLY A 69 14.21 -20.64 -18.89
CA GLY A 69 13.87 -22.00 -18.46
C GLY A 69 14.53 -22.45 -17.15
N ILE A 70 15.29 -21.59 -16.48
CA ILE A 70 15.99 -21.90 -15.23
C ILE A 70 15.31 -21.19 -14.05
N PRO A 71 14.91 -21.90 -12.98
CA PRO A 71 14.39 -21.25 -11.78
C PRO A 71 15.51 -20.48 -11.06
N VAL A 72 15.32 -19.17 -10.87
CA VAL A 72 16.31 -18.28 -10.27
C VAL A 72 15.83 -17.80 -8.90
N GLU A 73 16.12 -18.58 -7.86
CA GLU A 73 15.71 -18.28 -6.48
C GLU A 73 16.24 -16.93 -5.99
N THR A 74 17.42 -16.52 -6.46
CA THR A 74 18.01 -15.23 -6.14
C THR A 74 17.25 -14.04 -6.70
N ALA A 75 16.46 -14.23 -7.76
CA ALA A 75 15.64 -13.22 -8.40
C ALA A 75 14.22 -13.11 -7.82
N ARG A 76 13.85 -13.97 -6.85
CA ARG A 76 12.57 -13.88 -6.14
C ARG A 76 12.38 -12.48 -5.55
N ARG A 77 11.18 -11.91 -5.74
CA ARG A 77 10.85 -10.57 -5.28
C ARG A 77 10.10 -10.63 -3.96
N ARG A 78 10.58 -9.87 -2.98
CA ARG A 78 9.92 -9.72 -1.69
C ARG A 78 10.04 -8.29 -1.20
N LEU A 79 8.96 -7.77 -0.63
CA LEU A 79 8.97 -6.48 0.02
C LEU A 79 8.05 -6.54 1.25
N LEU A 80 8.52 -5.97 2.34
CA LEU A 80 7.68 -5.58 3.48
C LEU A 80 8.15 -4.20 3.91
N THR A 81 7.23 -3.25 3.90
CA THR A 81 7.49 -1.88 4.33
C THR A 81 6.58 -1.48 5.48
N LEU A 82 7.04 -0.51 6.25
CA LEU A 82 6.27 0.18 7.27
C LEU A 82 6.39 1.69 7.02
N THR A 83 5.28 2.41 7.04
CA THR A 83 5.28 3.86 6.86
C THR A 83 4.46 4.55 7.95
N PRO A 84 5.11 5.14 8.97
CA PRO A 84 4.46 6.11 9.82
C PRO A 84 4.20 7.40 9.05
N TYR A 85 3.03 7.98 9.30
CA TYR A 85 2.59 9.26 8.79
C TYR A 85 2.10 10.15 9.94
N VAL A 86 2.37 11.44 9.77
CA VAL A 86 1.67 12.52 10.45
C VAL A 86 0.91 13.33 9.41
N SER A 87 -0.27 13.79 9.76
CA SER A 87 -1.04 14.71 8.92
C SER A 87 -1.57 15.89 9.72
N TYR A 88 -1.85 16.98 9.03
CA TYR A 88 -2.40 18.20 9.60
C TYR A 88 -3.47 18.77 8.68
N GLN A 89 -4.65 19.04 9.22
CA GLN A 89 -5.74 19.68 8.49
C GLN A 89 -5.41 21.15 8.21
N ILE A 90 -5.34 21.52 6.93
CA ILE A 90 -5.04 22.86 6.44
C ILE A 90 -5.93 23.23 5.24
N GLY A 91 -6.74 24.26 5.43
CA GLY A 91 -7.72 24.72 4.43
C GLY A 91 -8.78 23.67 4.14
N PRO A 92 -9.12 23.41 2.86
CA PRO A 92 -10.14 22.43 2.47
C PRO A 92 -9.69 20.96 2.58
N GLY A 93 -8.46 20.70 3.04
CA GLY A 93 -7.86 19.37 3.03
C GLY A 93 -6.86 19.15 4.16
N GLY A 94 -6.05 18.10 4.02
CA GLY A 94 -4.99 17.74 4.97
C GLY A 94 -3.67 17.50 4.27
N ALA A 95 -2.61 18.14 4.76
CA ALA A 95 -1.25 17.81 4.40
C ALA A 95 -0.81 16.56 5.19
N GLN A 96 -0.10 15.64 4.54
CA GLN A 96 0.42 14.43 5.15
C GLN A 96 1.89 14.27 4.78
N ALA A 97 2.69 13.87 5.76
CA ALA A 97 4.09 13.50 5.57
C ALA A 97 4.35 12.15 6.24
N GLY A 98 5.14 11.30 5.60
CA GLY A 98 5.52 10.01 6.15
C GLY A 98 6.88 9.56 5.65
N VAL A 99 7.47 8.60 6.37
CA VAL A 99 8.77 8.03 6.04
C VAL A 99 8.62 6.53 5.91
N ARG A 100 8.81 6.00 4.71
CA ARG A 100 8.67 4.57 4.44
C ARG A 100 9.99 3.89 4.77
N PHE A 101 9.94 2.85 5.60
CA PHE A 101 11.07 1.99 5.92
C PHE A 101 10.86 0.61 5.30
N THR A 102 11.89 0.08 4.64
CA THR A 102 11.91 -1.31 4.19
C THR A 102 12.32 -2.22 5.35
N LEU A 103 11.39 -3.03 5.85
CA LEU A 103 11.66 -4.00 6.92
C LEU A 103 12.35 -5.26 6.37
N THR A 104 11.92 -5.72 5.20
CA THR A 104 12.61 -6.74 4.41
C THR A 104 12.41 -6.46 2.94
N GLY A 105 13.46 -6.66 2.13
CA GLY A 105 13.44 -6.39 0.71
C GLY A 105 14.38 -7.33 -0.03
N ARG A 106 13.92 -7.88 -1.16
CA ARG A 106 14.73 -8.65 -2.11
C ARG A 106 14.31 -8.28 -3.52
N ASN A 107 15.28 -7.87 -4.35
CA ASN A 107 15.06 -7.41 -5.73
C ASN A 107 13.96 -6.34 -5.86
N MET A 108 13.92 -5.44 -4.88
CA MET A 108 13.00 -4.30 -4.79
C MET A 108 13.77 -3.10 -4.20
N PRO A 109 13.34 -1.85 -4.48
CA PRO A 109 13.96 -0.66 -3.90
C PRO A 109 14.04 -0.78 -2.37
N ALA A 110 15.27 -0.76 -1.86
CA ALA A 110 15.55 -0.80 -0.42
C ALA A 110 15.95 0.60 0.04
N GLY A 111 15.46 0.99 1.21
CA GLY A 111 15.88 2.21 1.89
C GLY A 111 14.74 3.16 2.24
N PRO A 112 15.02 4.17 3.09
CA PRO A 112 14.02 5.13 3.52
C PRO A 112 13.55 5.99 2.34
N ALA A 113 12.24 6.22 2.26
CA ALA A 113 11.65 7.11 1.28
C ALA A 113 10.71 8.11 1.95
N LEU A 114 10.83 9.40 1.60
CA LEU A 114 9.90 10.43 2.04
C LEU A 114 8.63 10.38 1.19
N THR A 115 7.47 10.40 1.84
CA THR A 115 6.16 10.51 1.20
C THR A 115 5.50 11.80 1.65
N LEU A 116 5.05 12.62 0.69
CA LEU A 116 4.31 13.85 0.94
C LEU A 116 3.01 13.83 0.13
N GLY A 117 1.92 14.30 0.72
CA GLY A 117 0.62 14.35 0.03
C GLY A 117 -0.29 15.44 0.57
N TYR A 118 -1.22 15.88 -0.27
CA TYR A 118 -2.32 16.76 0.11
C TYR A 118 -3.64 16.10 -0.28
N PHE A 119 -4.50 15.84 0.71
CA PHE A 119 -5.75 15.11 0.53
C PHE A 119 -6.93 16.05 0.73
N THR A 120 -7.84 16.09 -0.25
CA THR A 120 -9.08 16.87 -0.18
C THR A 120 -10.25 15.97 -0.52
N ARG A 121 -11.42 16.26 0.04
CA ARG A 121 -12.66 15.56 -0.28
C ARG A 121 -13.51 16.46 -1.15
N TRP A 122 -13.81 15.98 -2.35
CA TRP A 122 -14.75 16.64 -3.24
C TRP A 122 -16.13 16.07 -2.93
N SER A 123 -17.05 16.90 -2.46
CA SER A 123 -18.47 16.56 -2.50
C SER A 123 -19.00 16.93 -3.88
N VAL A 124 -19.49 15.95 -4.64
CA VAL A 124 -20.31 16.26 -5.82
C VAL A 124 -21.63 16.81 -5.30
N LEU A 125 -21.82 18.13 -5.40
CA LEU A 125 -23.12 18.76 -5.23
C LEU A 125 -23.95 18.40 -6.48
N GLY A 126 -24.70 17.30 -6.43
CA GLY A 126 -25.45 16.85 -7.60
C GLY A 126 -26.16 15.50 -7.47
N ALA A 127 -26.82 15.22 -6.35
CA ALA A 127 -27.87 14.21 -6.29
C ALA A 127 -28.95 14.64 -5.28
N GLY A 128 -29.44 15.87 -5.46
CA GLY A 128 -30.74 16.29 -4.96
C GLY A 128 -31.59 16.62 -6.19
N GLY A 129 -32.57 15.78 -6.48
CA GLY A 129 -33.49 15.97 -7.59
C GLY A 129 -34.45 14.80 -7.73
N GLY A 130 -35.64 14.92 -7.14
CA GLY A 130 -36.75 13.99 -7.23
C GLY A 130 -37.34 13.63 -5.87
#